data_AF-A0A4W5R8Q7-F1
#
_entry.id   AF-A0A4W5R8Q7-F1
#
_cell.length_a   1.000
_cell.length_b   1.000
_cell.length_c   1.000
_cell.angle_alpha   90.00
_cell.angle_beta   90.00
_cell.angle_gamma   90.00
#
_symmetry.space_group_name_H-M   'P 1'
#
loop_
_entity.id
_entity.type
_entity.pdbx_description
1 polymer ?
#
loop_
_entity_poly.entity_id
_entity_poly.type
_entity_poly.pdbx_seq_one_letter_code
_entity_poly.pdbx_strand_id
1 'polypeptide(L)'
;MEVDEMDENEWKYHGEGNKSLVVSHVQHARVLRLLKYSTEDAEKSHKTSEQAFRHIQNIVDYGVNVMKPLLGDKFVHNGEAVKLPLDFVRQLSLKVQQERPESRCDKVMDTLSGCALCLPNLTQLSCCSSKAHRPPLCIEIKPKCGFLPSSRHVTKDIKSKVCRFCMHQHFKVS
;
A
#
# COMPACT_ATOMS: atom_id res chain seq x y z
N MET A 1 20.80 -3.76 -2.54
CA MET A 1 20.32 -4.15 -3.88
C MET A 1 21.19 -3.40 -4.86
N GLU A 2 22.00 -4.12 -5.63
CA GLU A 2 22.73 -3.49 -6.74
C GLU A 2 21.70 -3.02 -7.77
N VAL A 3 21.90 -1.81 -8.28
CA VAL A 3 20.89 -1.02 -9.01
C VAL A 3 20.83 -1.41 -10.48
N ASP A 4 21.78 -2.22 -10.97
CA ASP A 4 21.96 -2.56 -12.39
C ASP A 4 21.18 -3.80 -12.89
N GLU A 5 20.46 -4.53 -12.03
CA GLU A 5 19.73 -5.75 -12.43
C GLU A 5 18.36 -5.86 -11.76
N MET A 6 17.46 -4.89 -12.00
CA MET A 6 16.05 -5.06 -11.65
C MET A 6 15.23 -5.44 -12.89
N ASP A 7 14.70 -6.66 -12.92
CA ASP A 7 13.85 -7.18 -14.00
C ASP A 7 12.36 -7.07 -13.61
N GLU A 8 11.55 -6.37 -14.40
CA GLU A 8 10.09 -6.26 -14.17
C GLU A 8 9.38 -7.62 -14.23
N ASN A 9 9.98 -8.62 -14.87
CA ASN A 9 9.44 -9.97 -15.00
C ASN A 9 9.44 -10.73 -13.66
N GLU A 10 10.31 -10.33 -12.74
CA GLU A 10 10.37 -10.89 -11.38
C GLU A 10 9.30 -10.32 -10.43
N TRP A 11 8.48 -9.37 -10.90
CA TRP A 11 7.44 -8.72 -10.11
C TRP A 11 6.06 -8.95 -10.74
N LYS A 12 5.05 -9.16 -9.90
CA LYS A 12 3.65 -9.33 -10.32
C LYS A 12 2.73 -8.37 -9.57
N TYR A 13 1.64 -7.97 -10.21
CA TYR A 13 0.60 -7.20 -9.53
C TYR A 13 0.08 -7.99 -8.31
N HIS A 14 -0.04 -7.30 -7.18
CA HIS A 14 -0.52 -7.90 -5.93
C HIS A 14 -1.86 -7.29 -5.50
N GLY A 15 -2.02 -5.98 -5.68
CA GLY A 15 -3.25 -5.28 -5.37
C GLY A 15 -3.04 -3.77 -5.23
N GLU A 16 -4.13 -3.01 -5.11
CA GLU A 16 -4.03 -1.57 -4.94
C GLU A 16 -5.15 -0.94 -4.10
N GLY A 17 -4.79 0.15 -3.43
CA GLY A 17 -5.74 1.08 -2.84
C GLY A 17 -5.90 2.33 -3.69
N ASN A 18 -6.53 3.37 -3.14
CA ASN A 18 -6.68 4.65 -3.84
C ASN A 18 -5.36 5.46 -3.92
N LYS A 19 -4.39 5.21 -3.03
CA LYS A 19 -3.17 6.02 -2.88
C LYS A 19 -1.88 5.30 -3.29
N SER A 20 -1.91 3.98 -3.41
CA SER A 20 -0.73 3.18 -3.70
C SER A 20 -1.10 1.89 -4.43
N LEU A 21 -0.17 1.41 -5.23
CA LEU A 21 -0.18 0.11 -5.91
C LEU A 21 0.91 -0.78 -5.29
N VAL A 22 0.64 -2.08 -5.18
CA VAL A 22 1.57 -3.06 -4.61
C VAL A 22 1.89 -4.11 -5.66
N VAL A 23 3.19 -4.37 -5.85
CA VAL A 23 3.71 -5.51 -6.61
C VAL A 23 4.46 -6.44 -5.67
N SER A 24 4.39 -7.75 -5.93
CA SER A 24 5.10 -8.77 -5.15
C SER A 24 6.19 -9.42 -5.98
N HIS A 25 7.33 -9.70 -5.36
CA HIS A 25 8.41 -10.43 -6.00
C HIS A 25 8.01 -11.92 -6.15
N VAL A 26 8.38 -12.54 -7.27
CA VAL A 26 7.98 -13.93 -7.57
C VAL A 26 8.71 -14.95 -6.68
N GLN A 27 10.02 -14.77 -6.46
CA GLN A 27 10.84 -15.67 -5.62
C GLN A 27 11.00 -15.23 -4.15
N HIS A 28 11.14 -13.93 -3.89
CA HIS A 28 11.43 -13.41 -2.56
C HIS A 28 10.16 -12.95 -1.83
N ALA A 29 10.12 -13.13 -0.50
CA ALA A 29 9.01 -12.71 0.36
C ALA A 29 9.00 -11.18 0.58
N ARG A 30 8.91 -10.41 -0.51
CA ARG A 30 8.97 -8.95 -0.53
C ARG A 30 7.95 -8.36 -1.49
N VAL A 31 7.51 -7.15 -1.16
CA VAL A 31 6.64 -6.33 -2.01
C VAL A 31 7.21 -4.93 -2.16
N LEU A 32 6.92 -4.30 -3.30
CA LEU A 32 7.12 -2.87 -3.49
C LEU A 32 5.75 -2.19 -3.48
N ARG A 33 5.61 -1.17 -2.64
CA ARG A 33 4.45 -0.30 -2.60
C ARG A 33 4.82 1.03 -3.25
N LEU A 34 4.25 1.28 -4.42
CA LEU A 34 4.46 2.49 -5.22
C LEU A 34 3.31 3.47 -5.02
N LEU A 35 3.61 4.77 -5.08
CA LEU A 35 2.62 5.83 -4.97
C LEU A 35 1.76 5.91 -6.24
N LYS A 36 0.55 6.46 -6.10
CA LYS A 36 -0.33 6.79 -7.22
C LYS A 36 -0.77 8.24 -7.16
N TYR A 37 -0.92 8.86 -8.33
CA TYR A 37 -1.41 10.22 -8.51
C TYR A 37 -2.55 10.24 -9.52
N SER A 38 -3.48 11.19 -9.40
CA SER A 38 -4.37 11.49 -10.52
C SER A 38 -3.54 12.06 -11.67
N THR A 39 -4.04 11.94 -12.90
CA THR A 39 -3.42 12.53 -14.08
C THR A 39 -3.23 14.04 -13.91
N GLU A 40 -4.21 14.72 -13.34
CA GLU A 40 -4.13 16.16 -13.02
C GLU A 40 -3.06 16.48 -11.96
N ASP A 41 -2.95 15.67 -10.91
CA ASP A 41 -1.93 15.85 -9.89
C ASP A 41 -0.54 15.55 -10.46
N ALA A 42 -0.40 14.56 -11.35
CA ALA A 42 0.88 14.22 -11.99
C ALA A 42 1.39 15.35 -12.90
N GLU A 43 0.47 16.02 -13.61
CA GLU A 43 0.81 17.16 -14.48
C GLU A 43 1.11 18.45 -13.69
N LYS A 44 0.41 18.69 -12.58
CA LYS A 44 0.58 19.91 -11.76
C LYS A 44 1.67 19.77 -10.69
N SER A 45 1.94 18.55 -10.23
CA SER A 45 2.90 18.27 -9.17
C SER A 45 4.25 17.96 -9.79
N HIS A 46 5.09 18.97 -9.95
CA HIS A 46 6.55 18.77 -10.04
C HIS A 46 7.10 18.31 -8.67
N LYS A 47 6.62 17.17 -8.17
CA LYS A 47 7.20 16.53 -7.01
C LYS A 47 8.55 15.99 -7.44
N THR A 48 9.61 16.60 -6.94
CA THR A 48 10.96 16.10 -7.19
C THR A 48 11.10 14.70 -6.59
N SER A 49 12.05 13.91 -7.11
CA SER A 49 12.36 12.59 -6.56
C SER A 49 12.61 12.67 -5.04
N GLU A 50 13.25 13.74 -4.56
CA GLU A 50 13.50 13.98 -3.14
C GLU A 50 12.21 14.16 -2.33
N GLN A 51 11.21 14.86 -2.87
CA GLN A 51 9.93 15.06 -2.18
C GLN A 51 9.15 13.75 -2.08
N ALA A 52 9.14 12.94 -3.14
CA ALA A 52 8.52 11.62 -3.14
C ALA A 52 9.23 10.68 -2.15
N PHE A 53 10.57 10.66 -2.17
CA PHE A 53 11.36 9.88 -1.22
C PHE A 53 11.10 10.33 0.22
N ARG A 54 11.09 11.64 0.49
CA ARG A 54 10.76 12.20 1.81
C ARG A 54 9.35 11.81 2.26
N HIS A 55 8.38 11.80 1.35
CA HIS A 55 7.03 11.37 1.66
C HIS A 55 6.99 9.91 2.12
N ILE A 56 7.69 9.02 1.40
CA ILE A 56 7.78 7.61 1.79
C ILE A 56 8.55 7.45 3.10
N GLN A 57 9.64 8.19 3.29
CA GLN A 57 10.39 8.19 4.55
C GLN A 57 9.50 8.61 5.72
N ASN A 58 8.65 9.63 5.56
CA ASN A 58 7.71 10.04 6.60
C ASN A 58 6.71 8.92 6.94
N ILE A 59 6.33 8.05 5.98
CA ILE A 59 5.48 6.88 6.26
C ILE A 59 6.23 5.87 7.13
N VAL A 60 7.51 5.61 6.81
CA VAL A 60 8.37 4.72 7.62
C VAL A 60 8.54 5.29 9.03
N ASP A 61 8.90 6.56 9.14
CA ASP A 61 9.14 7.24 10.41
C ASP A 61 7.88 7.27 11.28
N TYR A 62 6.71 7.51 10.68
CA TYR A 62 5.44 7.44 11.39
C TYR A 62 5.13 6.01 11.88
N GLY A 63 5.42 5.01 11.05
CA GLY A 63 5.32 3.60 11.44
C GLY A 63 6.21 3.27 12.64
N VAL A 64 7.47 3.69 12.59
CA VAL A 64 8.49 3.40 13.63
C VAL A 64 8.22 4.19 14.91
N ASN A 65 7.97 5.49 14.81
CA ASN A 65 7.96 6.39 15.96
C ASN A 65 6.57 6.55 16.60
N VAL A 66 5.49 6.20 15.88
CA VAL A 66 4.12 6.36 16.38
C VAL A 66 3.38 5.03 16.42
N MET A 67 3.29 4.31 15.29
CA MET A 67 2.43 3.12 15.24
C MET A 67 3.03 1.91 15.96
N LYS A 68 4.34 1.70 15.84
CA LYS A 68 5.03 0.58 16.48
C LYS A 68 4.92 0.63 18.03
N PRO A 69 5.10 1.78 18.71
CA PRO A 69 4.84 1.88 20.16
C PRO A 69 3.40 1.61 20.58
N LEU A 70 2.42 1.97 19.74
CA LEU A 70 0.99 1.85 20.06
C LEU A 70 0.42 0.45 19.79
N LEU A 71 0.89 -0.21 18.72
CA LEU A 71 0.34 -1.48 18.25
C LEU A 71 1.25 -2.68 18.56
N GLY A 72 2.51 -2.45 18.90
CA GLY A 72 3.50 -3.49 19.20
C GLY A 72 4.42 -3.78 18.01
N ASP A 73 5.67 -4.08 18.35
CA ASP A 73 6.77 -4.36 17.41
C ASP A 73 6.56 -5.63 16.58
N LYS A 74 5.87 -6.63 17.14
CA LYS A 74 5.54 -7.89 16.45
C LYS A 74 4.51 -7.75 15.34
N PHE A 75 3.69 -6.69 15.36
CA PHE A 75 2.53 -6.55 14.47
C PHE A 75 2.70 -5.45 13.42
N VAL A 76 3.76 -4.64 13.51
CA VAL A 76 3.99 -3.49 12.62
C VAL A 76 5.31 -3.68 11.86
N HIS A 77 5.19 -3.89 10.54
CA HIS A 77 6.33 -3.95 9.62
C HIS A 77 6.46 -2.63 8.87
N ASN A 78 7.48 -1.83 9.19
CA ASN A 78 7.62 -0.47 8.65
C ASN A 78 8.23 -0.43 7.24
N GLY A 79 8.98 -1.47 6.87
CA GLY A 79 9.70 -1.50 5.59
C GLY A 79 10.82 -0.46 5.51
N GLU A 80 11.26 -0.20 4.29
CA GLU A 80 12.31 0.77 3.99
C GLU A 80 11.99 1.58 2.71
N ALA A 81 12.30 2.86 2.73
CA ALA A 81 12.22 3.71 1.54
C ALA A 81 13.36 3.35 0.59
N VAL A 82 13.04 2.99 -0.65
CA VAL A 82 14.04 2.56 -1.65
C VAL A 82 13.95 3.43 -2.90
N LYS A 83 15.11 3.61 -3.53
CA LYS A 83 15.22 4.16 -4.88
C LYS A 83 15.35 3.02 -5.87
N LEU A 84 14.68 3.16 -7.01
CA LEU A 84 14.56 2.17 -8.07
C LEU A 84 15.01 2.80 -9.40
N PRO A 85 15.59 2.01 -10.32
CA PRO A 85 15.87 2.49 -11.68
C PRO A 85 14.59 2.97 -12.36
N LEU A 86 14.63 4.14 -13.00
CA LEU A 86 13.44 4.71 -13.65
C LEU A 86 12.92 3.83 -14.78
N ASP A 87 13.81 3.19 -15.52
CA ASP A 87 13.41 2.30 -16.62
C ASP A 87 12.69 1.06 -16.11
N PHE A 88 13.18 0.45 -15.01
CA PHE A 88 12.46 -0.62 -14.31
C PHE A 88 11.04 -0.19 -13.92
N VAL A 89 10.89 0.99 -13.30
CA VAL A 89 9.57 1.47 -12.85
C VAL A 89 8.62 1.73 -14.03
N ARG A 90 9.13 2.24 -15.15
CA ARG A 90 8.35 2.45 -16.39
C ARG A 90 7.89 1.12 -16.98
N GLN A 91 8.79 0.15 -17.13
CA GLN A 91 8.45 -1.18 -17.65
C GLN A 91 7.45 -1.90 -16.74
N LEU A 92 7.69 -1.85 -15.43
CA LEU A 92 6.77 -2.39 -14.44
C LEU A 92 5.38 -1.74 -14.55
N SER A 93 5.30 -0.43 -14.76
CA SER A 93 4.03 0.28 -14.93
C SER A 93 3.23 -0.26 -16.11
N LEU A 94 3.90 -0.47 -17.25
CA LEU A 94 3.25 -0.97 -18.47
C LEU A 94 2.76 -2.40 -18.27
N LYS A 95 3.59 -3.25 -17.67
CA LYS A 95 3.26 -4.64 -17.37
C LYS A 95 2.02 -4.76 -16.49
N VAL A 96 2.01 -4.09 -15.34
CA VAL A 96 0.92 -4.27 -14.37
C VAL A 96 -0.38 -3.61 -14.80
N GLN A 97 -0.35 -2.68 -15.77
CA GLN A 97 -1.53 -1.90 -16.15
C GLN A 97 -2.72 -2.76 -16.59
N GLN A 98 -2.47 -3.90 -17.24
CA GLN A 98 -3.52 -4.81 -17.69
C GLN A 98 -4.13 -5.64 -16.55
N GLU A 99 -3.42 -5.82 -15.44
CA GLU A 99 -3.88 -6.56 -14.27
C GLU A 99 -4.72 -5.68 -13.32
N ARG A 100 -4.74 -4.36 -13.54
CA ARG A 100 -5.43 -3.39 -12.67
C ARG A 100 -6.93 -3.40 -12.95
N PRO A 101 -7.78 -3.37 -11.90
CA PRO A 101 -9.21 -3.16 -12.09
C PRO A 101 -9.50 -1.82 -12.76
N GLU A 102 -10.40 -1.80 -13.73
CA GLU A 102 -10.77 -0.59 -14.50
C GLU A 102 -11.14 0.60 -13.59
N SER A 103 -11.90 0.33 -12.52
CA SER A 103 -12.28 1.32 -11.50
C SER A 103 -11.12 1.98 -10.73
N ARG A 104 -9.88 1.54 -10.95
CA ARG A 104 -8.65 2.07 -10.33
C ARG A 104 -7.73 2.80 -11.30
N CYS A 105 -8.07 2.81 -12.59
CA CYS A 105 -7.26 3.40 -13.65
C CYS A 105 -7.40 4.92 -13.77
N ASP A 106 -8.23 5.55 -12.94
CA ASP A 106 -8.30 7.01 -12.75
C ASP A 106 -7.00 7.62 -12.21
N LYS A 107 -6.13 6.77 -11.65
CA LYS A 107 -4.82 7.14 -11.12
C LYS A 107 -3.72 6.29 -11.72
N VAL A 108 -2.59 6.93 -11.94
CA VAL A 108 -1.39 6.32 -12.50
C VAL A 108 -0.37 6.05 -11.40
N MET A 109 0.44 5.01 -11.60
CA MET A 109 1.60 4.73 -10.76
C MET A 109 2.65 5.84 -10.96
N ASP A 110 3.37 6.19 -9.89
CA ASP A 110 4.50 7.10 -9.97
C ASP A 110 5.66 6.47 -10.77
N THR A 111 5.85 6.94 -12.00
CA THR A 111 6.95 6.50 -12.89
C THR A 111 8.08 7.52 -13.01
N LEU A 112 8.01 8.62 -12.27
CA LEU A 112 8.93 9.75 -12.38
C LEU A 112 9.89 9.84 -11.20
N SER A 113 9.44 9.52 -9.99
CA SER A 113 10.29 9.69 -8.80
C SER A 113 11.31 8.57 -8.60
N GLY A 114 11.04 7.38 -9.15
CA GLY A 114 11.83 6.18 -8.88
C GLY A 114 11.83 5.76 -7.41
N CYS A 115 10.82 6.14 -6.63
CA CYS A 115 10.77 5.86 -5.19
C CYS A 115 9.66 4.86 -4.84
N ALA A 116 9.96 3.92 -3.95
CA ALA A 116 8.98 2.95 -3.44
C ALA A 116 9.22 2.66 -1.96
N LEU A 117 8.21 2.06 -1.31
CA LEU A 117 8.35 1.45 0.00
C LEU A 117 8.52 -0.06 -0.17
N CYS A 118 9.65 -0.62 0.25
CA CYS A 118 9.88 -2.06 0.28
C CYS A 118 9.38 -2.66 1.60
N LEU A 119 8.51 -3.66 1.55
CA LEU A 119 7.96 -4.35 2.72
C LEU A 119 8.11 -5.86 2.59
N PRO A 120 8.09 -6.61 3.72
CA PRO A 120 7.91 -8.06 3.66
C PRO A 120 6.56 -8.41 3.04
N ASN A 121 6.52 -9.49 2.24
CA ASN A 121 5.27 -10.02 1.72
C ASN A 121 4.57 -10.85 2.79
N LEU A 122 3.56 -10.28 3.43
CA LEU A 122 2.81 -10.95 4.50
C LEU A 122 1.93 -12.11 4.01
N THR A 123 1.75 -12.28 2.69
CA THR A 123 1.07 -13.45 2.14
C THR A 123 2.02 -14.60 1.83
N GLN A 124 3.34 -14.40 1.98
CA GLN A 124 4.37 -15.42 1.80
C GLN A 124 5.05 -15.67 3.14
N LEU A 125 4.71 -16.79 3.77
CA LEU A 125 5.35 -17.23 5.00
C LEU A 125 6.66 -17.93 4.63
N SER A 126 7.79 -17.42 5.12
CA SER A 126 9.05 -18.15 5.08
C SER A 126 8.87 -19.41 5.93
N CYS A 127 8.81 -20.58 5.28
CA CYS A 127 8.57 -21.85 5.95
C CYS A 127 9.75 -22.19 6.87
N CYS A 128 9.73 -21.67 8.09
CA CYS A 128 10.50 -22.22 9.18
C CYS A 128 9.81 -23.53 9.62
N SER A 129 10.32 -24.64 9.09
CA SER A 129 10.37 -25.92 9.81
C SER A 129 9.23 -26.94 9.68
N SER A 130 8.27 -26.82 8.75
CA SER A 130 7.29 -27.92 8.54
C SER A 130 7.53 -28.68 7.24
N LYS A 131 7.89 -29.97 7.36
CA LYS A 131 8.02 -30.99 6.29
C LYS A 131 6.72 -31.26 5.49
N ALA A 132 5.69 -30.43 5.65
CA ALA A 132 4.41 -30.56 4.97
C ALA A 132 4.28 -29.44 3.92
N HIS A 133 4.29 -29.82 2.64
CA HIS A 133 4.08 -28.95 1.47
C HIS A 133 2.64 -28.40 1.40
N ARG A 134 2.17 -27.70 2.44
CA ARG A 134 0.84 -27.07 2.41
C ARG A 134 0.95 -25.62 1.98
N PRO A 135 0.16 -25.17 1.00
CA PRO A 135 0.14 -23.77 0.61
C PRO A 135 -0.39 -22.91 1.78
N PRO A 136 0.20 -21.74 2.05
CA PRO A 136 -0.29 -20.86 3.10
C PRO A 136 -1.63 -20.24 2.71
N LEU A 137 -2.54 -20.10 3.69
CA LEU A 137 -3.77 -19.33 3.57
C LEU A 137 -3.62 -18.03 4.37
N CYS A 138 -3.74 -16.88 3.67
CA CYS A 138 -3.67 -15.57 4.28
C CYS A 138 -5.00 -14.84 4.08
N ILE A 139 -5.50 -14.19 5.14
CA ILE A 139 -6.79 -13.48 5.13
C ILE A 139 -6.53 -12.02 5.49
N GLU A 140 -6.76 -11.11 4.54
CA GLU A 140 -6.72 -9.67 4.81
C GLU A 140 -8.10 -9.20 5.31
N ILE A 141 -8.12 -8.55 6.48
CA ILE A 141 -9.32 -7.93 7.04
C ILE A 141 -9.06 -6.43 7.19
N LYS A 142 -9.98 -5.61 6.69
CA LYS A 142 -9.96 -4.14 6.88
C LYS A 142 -11.03 -3.73 7.89
N PRO A 143 -10.82 -3.93 9.21
CA PRO A 143 -11.80 -3.54 10.21
C PRO A 143 -12.02 -2.03 10.12
N LYS A 144 -13.28 -1.62 10.18
CA LYS A 144 -13.64 -0.19 10.22
C LYS A 144 -13.67 0.29 11.67
N CYS A 145 -14.15 1.51 11.89
CA CYS A 145 -14.33 2.04 13.24
C CYS A 145 -15.26 1.14 14.05
N GLY A 146 -14.74 0.53 15.11
CA GLY A 146 -15.45 -0.43 15.97
C GLY A 146 -16.20 0.21 17.15
N PHE A 147 -16.26 1.54 17.23
CA PHE A 147 -16.94 2.25 18.31
C PHE A 147 -17.88 3.34 17.78
N LEU A 148 -18.86 3.70 18.62
CA LEU A 148 -19.77 4.82 18.40
C LEU A 148 -19.23 6.08 19.07
N PRO A 149 -19.30 7.25 18.43
CA PRO A 149 -18.86 8.50 19.02
C PRO A 149 -19.76 8.90 20.21
N SER A 150 -19.13 9.32 21.32
CA SER A 150 -19.79 9.80 22.54
C SER A 150 -19.59 11.30 22.82
N SER A 151 -18.88 12.02 21.93
CA SER A 151 -18.55 13.44 22.12
C SER A 151 -19.80 14.32 22.10
N ARG A 152 -19.89 15.24 23.07
CA ARG A 152 -20.96 16.28 23.15
C ARG A 152 -21.03 17.19 21.92
N HIS A 153 -19.98 17.24 21.11
CA HIS A 153 -19.93 18.06 19.90
C HIS A 153 -20.58 17.39 18.68
N VAL A 154 -21.11 16.16 18.84
CA VAL A 154 -21.83 15.46 17.77
C VAL A 154 -23.27 15.98 17.69
N THR A 155 -23.57 16.76 16.65
CA THR A 155 -24.88 17.44 16.48
C THR A 155 -26.00 16.53 15.96
N LYS A 156 -25.66 15.36 15.39
CA LYS A 156 -26.64 14.43 14.82
C LYS A 156 -26.75 13.19 15.71
N ASP A 157 -27.88 13.06 16.41
CA ASP A 157 -28.16 11.97 17.35
C ASP A 157 -27.98 10.57 16.73
N ILE A 158 -28.34 10.38 15.46
CA ILE A 158 -28.16 9.08 14.78
C ILE A 158 -26.71 8.56 14.83
N LYS A 159 -25.72 9.46 14.90
CA LYS A 159 -24.30 9.08 14.93
C LYS A 159 -23.89 8.39 16.23
N SER A 160 -24.63 8.56 17.34
CA SER A 160 -24.38 7.86 18.60
C SER A 160 -25.11 6.51 18.68
N LYS A 161 -26.00 6.21 17.73
CA LYS A 161 -26.86 5.01 17.71
C LYS A 161 -26.46 4.00 16.64
N VAL A 162 -25.95 4.46 15.50
CA VAL A 162 -25.63 3.61 14.35
C VAL A 162 -24.17 3.79 13.94
N CYS A 163 -23.52 2.67 13.63
CA CYS A 163 -22.11 2.65 13.29
C CYS A 163 -21.82 3.42 11.99
N ARG A 164 -20.67 4.10 11.91
CA ARG A 164 -20.30 4.85 10.69
C ARG A 164 -20.25 3.96 9.45
N PHE A 165 -19.78 2.72 9.59
CA PHE A 165 -19.75 1.78 8.48
C PHE A 165 -21.17 1.49 7.95
N CYS A 166 -22.09 1.17 8.85
CA CYS A 166 -23.48 0.84 8.60
C CYS A 166 -24.19 1.99 7.86
N MET A 167 -24.09 3.22 8.39
CA MET A 167 -24.65 4.40 7.72
C MET A 167 -24.04 4.62 6.32
N HIS A 168 -22.73 4.42 6.18
CA HIS A 168 -22.03 4.65 4.92
C HIS A 168 -22.33 3.55 3.87
N GLN A 169 -22.82 2.37 4.26
CA GLN A 169 -23.26 1.36 3.30
C GLN A 169 -24.44 1.86 2.47
N HIS A 170 -25.44 2.51 3.10
CA HIS A 170 -26.58 3.08 2.37
C HIS A 170 -26.14 4.07 1.30
N PHE A 171 -25.19 4.96 1.61
CA PHE A 171 -24.68 5.92 0.63
C PHE A 171 -23.90 5.28 -0.53
N LYS A 172 -23.27 4.12 -0.32
CA LYS A 172 -22.50 3.44 -1.37
C LYS A 172 -23.37 2.65 -2.35
N VAL A 173 -24.56 2.24 -1.91
CA VAL A 173 -25.50 1.44 -2.70
C VAL A 173 -26.66 2.28 -3.25
N SER A 174 -26.74 3.55 -2.86
CA SER A 174 -27.64 4.55 -3.44
C SER A 174 -26.99 5.16 -4.67
#